data_AF-A0A7S0QJJ9-F1
#
_entry.id   AF-A0A7S0QJJ9-F1
#
_cell.length_a   1.000
_cell.length_b   1.000
_cell.length_c   1.000
_cell.angle_alpha   90.00
_cell.angle_beta   90.00
_cell.angle_gamma   90.00
#
_symmetry.space_group_name_H-M   'P 1'
#
loop_
_entity.id
_entity.type
_entity.pdbx_description
1 polymer ?
#
loop_
_entity_poly.entity_id
_entity_poly.type
_entity_poly.pdbx_seq_one_letter_code
_entity_poly.pdbx_strand_id
1 'polypeptide(L)'
;AEAKLAAAAASILPKFRLCKAGYGPVQEYRDHFRSDLRSRIGSAQLDFLVAMRAEHCTRAGSDKPFRSGHRALVTTPRQEWTLVAEGDAVVYPPELLGGGRVVRRVDELLRSGLAVRARLTREEVIAVVLYSGPMFAVYDAVLRCFPAHVYEAFKLGGNLFPTTVAVLASALHKVARAASRTPHPA
;
A
#
# COMPACT_ATOMS: atom_id res chain seq x y z
N ALA A 1 -10.47 -10.78 -8.87
CA ALA A 1 -9.23 -10.02 -8.53
C ALA A 1 -9.33 -8.57 -8.98
N GLU A 2 -9.70 -8.30 -10.22
CA GLU A 2 -9.83 -6.94 -10.78
C GLU A 2 -10.74 -6.02 -9.96
N ALA A 3 -11.95 -6.48 -9.61
CA ALA A 3 -12.89 -5.71 -8.80
C ALA A 3 -12.31 -5.35 -7.41
N LYS A 4 -11.50 -6.23 -6.79
CA LYS A 4 -10.84 -5.95 -5.51
C LYS A 4 -9.72 -4.92 -5.65
N LEU A 5 -8.94 -4.98 -6.72
CA LEU A 5 -7.88 -4.02 -7.01
C LEU A 5 -8.46 -2.62 -7.32
N ALA A 6 -9.54 -2.58 -8.11
CA ALA A 6 -10.27 -1.35 -8.41
C ALA A 6 -10.97 -0.76 -7.17
N ALA A 7 -11.65 -1.59 -6.37
CA ALA A 7 -12.29 -1.17 -5.13
C ALA A 7 -11.27 -0.67 -4.09
N ALA A 8 -10.13 -1.35 -3.96
CA ALA A 8 -9.01 -0.88 -3.16
C ALA A 8 -8.55 0.49 -3.67
N ALA A 9 -8.30 0.64 -4.97
CA ALA A 9 -7.87 1.92 -5.51
C ALA A 9 -8.87 3.06 -5.25
N ALA A 10 -10.17 2.81 -5.45
CA ALA A 10 -11.24 3.77 -5.20
C ALA A 10 -11.34 4.17 -3.72
N SER A 11 -11.13 3.23 -2.79
CA SER A 11 -11.15 3.50 -1.34
C SER A 11 -9.91 4.26 -0.85
N ILE A 12 -8.76 4.06 -1.50
CA ILE A 12 -7.46 4.56 -1.01
C ILE A 12 -7.13 5.94 -1.57
N LEU A 13 -7.45 6.20 -2.84
CA LEU A 13 -7.14 7.47 -3.50
C LEU A 13 -7.60 8.71 -2.70
N PRO A 14 -8.81 8.75 -2.11
CA PRO A 14 -9.23 9.88 -1.28
C PRO A 14 -8.35 10.09 -0.04
N LYS A 15 -7.78 9.03 0.55
CA LYS A 15 -6.92 9.13 1.74
C LYS A 15 -5.58 9.79 1.41
N PHE A 16 -5.07 9.56 0.21
CA PHE A 16 -3.91 10.26 -0.34
C PHE A 16 -4.23 11.74 -0.68
N ARG A 17 -5.52 12.12 -0.76
CA ARG A 17 -5.98 13.51 -0.96
C ARG A 17 -6.25 14.28 0.34
N LEU A 18 -6.18 13.66 1.52
CA LEU A 18 -6.60 14.27 2.80
C LEU A 18 -5.56 15.23 3.44
N CYS A 19 -4.51 15.65 2.74
CA CYS A 19 -3.70 16.77 3.24
C CYS A 19 -4.49 18.07 3.04
N LYS A 20 -5.07 18.61 4.12
CA LYS A 20 -5.61 19.98 4.14
C LYS A 20 -4.46 20.96 3.88
N ALA A 21 -4.35 21.42 2.65
CA ALA A 21 -3.82 22.73 2.31
C ALA A 21 -4.70 23.31 1.20
N GLY A 22 -4.99 24.61 1.33
CA GLY A 22 -6.03 25.35 0.61
C GLY A 22 -6.06 25.15 -0.91
N TYR A 23 -7.26 25.40 -1.44
CA TYR A 23 -7.67 25.30 -2.84
C TYR A 23 -6.60 25.75 -3.86
N GLY A 24 -6.16 24.80 -4.69
CA GLY A 24 -5.41 25.05 -5.93
C GLY A 24 -5.77 24.01 -7.01
N PRO A 25 -5.46 24.23 -8.29
CA PRO A 25 -5.78 23.27 -9.37
C PRO A 25 -5.08 21.91 -9.20
N VAL A 26 -5.73 20.85 -9.68
CA VAL A 26 -5.34 19.41 -9.54
C VAL A 26 -3.91 19.09 -9.99
N GLN A 27 -3.31 19.93 -10.84
CA GLN A 27 -1.93 19.75 -11.30
C GLN A 27 -0.89 20.17 -10.24
N GLU A 28 -1.12 21.28 -9.53
CA GLU A 28 -0.27 21.74 -8.41
C GLU A 28 -0.33 20.76 -7.22
N TYR A 29 -1.48 20.11 -7.03
CA TYR A 29 -1.66 19.06 -6.02
C TYR A 29 -0.72 17.85 -6.20
N ARG A 30 -0.37 17.48 -7.44
CA ARG A 30 0.51 16.32 -7.69
C ARG A 30 1.94 16.58 -7.27
N ASP A 31 2.42 17.80 -7.48
CA ASP A 31 3.79 18.19 -7.16
C ASP A 31 3.92 18.59 -5.68
N HIS A 32 2.90 19.22 -5.10
CA HIS A 32 2.80 19.46 -3.65
C HIS A 32 2.64 18.18 -2.84
N PHE A 33 1.81 17.22 -3.29
CA PHE A 33 1.73 15.92 -2.60
C PHE A 33 3.09 15.22 -2.61
N ARG A 34 3.84 15.29 -3.73
CA ARG A 34 5.18 14.70 -3.79
C ARG A 34 6.17 15.44 -2.88
N SER A 35 6.11 16.77 -2.76
CA SER A 35 7.03 17.50 -1.88
C SER A 35 6.66 17.36 -0.39
N ASP A 36 5.38 17.45 -0.04
CA ASP A 36 4.88 17.37 1.35
C ASP A 36 4.91 15.92 1.87
N LEU A 37 4.64 14.93 1.02
CA LEU A 37 4.84 13.54 1.41
C LEU A 37 6.34 13.26 1.62
N ARG A 38 7.21 13.72 0.71
CA ARG A 38 8.67 13.55 0.84
C ARG A 38 9.22 14.24 2.08
N SER A 39 8.75 15.43 2.43
CA SER A 39 9.17 16.12 3.65
C SER A 39 8.75 15.37 4.91
N ARG A 40 7.61 14.65 4.86
CA ARG A 40 7.04 13.92 6.01
C ARG A 40 7.59 12.51 6.19
N ILE A 41 7.68 11.70 5.12
CA ILE A 41 8.09 10.28 5.22
C ILE A 41 9.49 10.02 4.66
N GLY A 42 10.09 10.99 3.99
CA GLY A 42 11.40 10.88 3.33
C GLY A 42 11.29 10.55 1.84
N SER A 43 12.47 10.45 1.20
CA SER A 43 12.60 10.16 -0.22
C SER A 43 12.56 8.66 -0.50
N ALA A 44 11.75 8.26 -1.48
CA ALA A 44 11.79 6.91 -2.04
C ALA A 44 13.16 6.63 -2.67
N GLN A 45 13.65 5.41 -2.49
CA GLN A 45 14.86 4.93 -3.17
C GLN A 45 14.54 4.53 -4.61
N LEU A 46 15.56 4.47 -5.48
CA LEU A 46 15.39 4.11 -6.89
C LEU A 46 15.26 2.60 -7.11
N ASP A 47 15.95 1.79 -6.29
CA ASP A 47 15.78 0.34 -6.28
C ASP A 47 14.57 -0.04 -5.41
N PHE A 48 13.39 0.02 -6.03
CA PHE A 48 12.12 -0.10 -5.32
C PHE A 48 11.98 -1.43 -4.58
N LEU A 49 12.26 -2.56 -5.21
CA LEU A 49 12.03 -3.86 -4.60
C LEU A 49 12.97 -4.08 -3.40
N VAL A 50 14.26 -3.74 -3.55
CA VAL A 50 15.25 -3.86 -2.47
C VAL A 50 14.89 -2.94 -1.31
N ALA A 51 14.54 -1.69 -1.58
CA ALA A 51 14.21 -0.72 -0.53
C ALA A 51 12.88 -1.05 0.16
N MET A 52 11.86 -1.46 -0.58
CA MET A 52 10.60 -1.93 0.00
C MET A 52 10.83 -3.16 0.89
N ARG A 53 11.67 -4.11 0.46
CA ARG A 53 12.08 -5.24 1.30
C ARG A 53 12.79 -4.76 2.56
N ALA A 54 13.72 -3.84 2.44
CA ALA A 54 14.45 -3.31 3.57
C ALA A 54 13.52 -2.65 4.60
N GLU A 55 12.55 -1.85 4.14
CA GLU A 55 11.50 -1.23 4.96
C GLU A 55 10.69 -2.25 5.76
N HIS A 56 10.43 -3.43 5.22
CA HIS A 56 9.61 -4.45 5.89
C HIS A 56 10.41 -5.50 6.68
N CYS A 57 11.66 -5.75 6.30
CA CYS A 57 12.44 -6.89 6.79
C CYS A 57 13.73 -6.51 7.52
N THR A 58 14.18 -5.26 7.50
CA THR A 58 15.49 -4.92 8.11
C THR A 58 15.47 -3.62 8.90
N ARG A 59 14.63 -2.66 8.50
CA ARG A 59 14.50 -1.39 9.20
C ARG A 59 13.69 -1.55 10.49
N ALA A 60 13.85 -0.60 11.39
CA ALA A 60 13.20 -0.62 12.68
C ALA A 60 11.68 -0.80 12.56
N GLY A 61 11.12 -1.60 13.46
CA GLY A 61 9.70 -1.95 13.45
C GLY A 61 9.31 -3.09 12.50
N SER A 62 10.24 -3.69 11.75
CA SER A 62 10.00 -4.85 10.88
C SER A 62 9.30 -6.02 11.59
N ASP A 63 9.65 -6.24 12.86
CA ASP A 63 9.16 -7.31 13.71
C ASP A 63 8.15 -6.81 14.75
N LYS A 64 7.78 -5.52 14.71
CA LYS A 64 6.84 -4.94 15.67
C LYS A 64 5.44 -5.47 15.37
N PRO A 65 4.80 -6.19 16.31
CA PRO A 65 3.45 -6.67 16.09
C PRO A 65 2.46 -5.50 16.02
N PHE A 66 1.52 -5.59 15.09
CA PHE A 66 0.38 -4.68 15.01
C PHE A 66 -0.89 -5.47 14.77
N ARG A 67 -2.01 -4.91 15.23
CA ARG A 67 -3.35 -5.47 15.01
C ARG A 67 -4.03 -4.69 13.89
N SER A 68 -4.46 -5.39 12.84
CA SER A 68 -5.17 -4.74 11.74
C SER A 68 -6.66 -4.59 12.04
N GLY A 69 -7.03 -3.58 12.85
CA GLY A 69 -8.43 -3.17 13.10
C GLY A 69 -9.42 -4.34 13.24
N HIS A 70 -10.50 -4.32 12.44
CA HIS A 70 -11.59 -5.31 12.44
C HIS A 70 -11.18 -6.77 12.23
N ARG A 71 -9.93 -7.05 11.84
CA ARG A 71 -9.43 -8.41 11.72
C ARG A 71 -8.65 -8.71 12.99
N ALA A 72 -9.05 -9.72 13.75
CA ALA A 72 -8.36 -10.19 14.95
C ALA A 72 -6.90 -10.68 14.70
N LEU A 73 -6.37 -10.50 13.49
CA LEU A 73 -5.02 -10.85 13.11
C LEU A 73 -4.02 -9.89 13.75
N VAL A 74 -3.08 -10.48 14.46
CA VAL A 74 -1.81 -9.85 14.86
C VAL A 74 -0.74 -10.34 13.89
N THR A 75 -0.03 -9.40 13.28
CA THR A 75 1.02 -9.69 12.30
C THR A 75 2.13 -8.63 12.42
N THR A 76 3.19 -8.77 11.64
CA THR A 76 4.33 -7.86 11.58
C THR A 76 4.58 -7.42 10.13
N PRO A 77 5.23 -6.27 9.90
CA PRO A 77 5.65 -5.88 8.55
C PRO A 77 6.46 -6.97 7.82
N ARG A 78 7.35 -7.68 8.53
CA ARG A 78 8.13 -8.79 7.98
C ARG A 78 7.25 -9.96 7.55
N GLN A 79 6.30 -10.38 8.39
CA GLN A 79 5.40 -11.49 8.07
C GLN A 79 4.54 -11.18 6.85
N GLU A 80 3.99 -9.96 6.78
CA GLU A 80 3.20 -9.52 5.63
C GLU A 80 4.02 -9.44 4.34
N TRP A 81 5.27 -8.95 4.42
CA TRP A 81 6.19 -8.96 3.29
C TRP A 81 6.49 -10.38 2.81
N THR A 82 6.90 -11.25 3.73
CA THR A 82 7.25 -12.64 3.42
C THR A 82 6.09 -13.32 2.71
N LEU A 83 4.87 -13.17 3.23
CA LEU A 83 3.70 -13.75 2.62
C LEU A 83 3.38 -13.18 1.23
N VAL A 84 3.40 -11.85 1.07
CA VAL A 84 2.93 -11.20 -0.16
C VAL A 84 3.99 -11.23 -1.27
N ALA A 85 5.24 -10.94 -0.93
CA ALA A 85 6.32 -10.73 -1.89
C ALA A 85 7.15 -11.99 -2.16
N GLU A 86 7.29 -12.86 -1.15
CA GLU A 86 8.16 -14.05 -1.16
C GLU A 86 7.36 -15.37 -1.16
N GLY A 87 6.09 -15.35 -0.75
CA GLY A 87 5.25 -16.53 -0.57
C GLY A 87 4.44 -16.96 -1.80
N ASP A 88 3.97 -18.20 -1.75
CA ASP A 88 3.01 -18.76 -2.69
C ASP A 88 1.57 -18.29 -2.41
N ALA A 89 0.59 -18.75 -3.20
CA ALA A 89 -0.81 -18.47 -2.92
C ALA A 89 -1.22 -19.15 -1.60
N VAL A 90 -1.31 -18.36 -0.52
CA VAL A 90 -1.71 -18.84 0.80
C VAL A 90 -3.14 -18.41 1.09
N VAL A 91 -3.97 -19.39 1.43
CA VAL A 91 -5.28 -19.16 2.04
C VAL A 91 -5.06 -19.14 3.55
N TYR A 92 -5.32 -18.00 4.16
CA TYR A 92 -5.32 -17.95 5.61
C TYR A 92 -6.57 -18.63 6.15
N PRO A 93 -6.42 -19.48 7.18
CA PRO A 93 -7.56 -20.04 7.88
C PRO A 93 -8.54 -18.94 8.35
N PRO A 94 -9.86 -19.10 8.13
CA PRO A 94 -10.88 -18.12 8.53
C PRO A 94 -10.84 -17.70 10.00
N GLU A 95 -10.29 -18.55 10.87
CA GLU A 95 -10.18 -18.31 12.32
C GLU A 95 -9.08 -17.28 12.65
N LEU A 96 -8.03 -17.20 11.82
CA LEU A 96 -6.95 -16.22 11.96
C LEU A 96 -7.31 -14.86 11.35
N LEU A 97 -8.27 -14.83 10.44
CA LEU A 97 -8.68 -13.66 9.69
C LEU A 97 -10.18 -13.70 9.51
N GLY A 98 -10.92 -12.93 10.33
CA GLY A 98 -12.37 -12.78 10.19
C GLY A 98 -12.77 -12.60 8.72
N GLY A 99 -13.32 -13.67 8.12
CA GLY A 99 -13.75 -13.72 6.72
C GLY A 99 -12.81 -14.34 5.67
N GLY A 100 -11.71 -15.02 6.04
CA GLY A 100 -10.88 -15.81 5.12
C GLY A 100 -10.13 -14.97 4.06
N ARG A 101 -8.91 -14.52 4.38
CA ARG A 101 -8.06 -13.80 3.41
C ARG A 101 -7.40 -14.80 2.46
N VAL A 102 -7.62 -14.60 1.17
CA VAL A 102 -6.88 -15.30 0.11
C VAL A 102 -5.81 -14.36 -0.44
N VAL A 103 -4.54 -14.69 -0.22
CA VAL A 103 -3.43 -13.99 -0.86
C VAL A 103 -3.05 -14.73 -2.13
N ARG A 104 -3.19 -14.04 -3.26
CA ARG A 104 -2.87 -14.55 -4.60
C ARG A 104 -1.41 -14.23 -4.91
N ARG A 105 -0.75 -15.09 -5.71
CA ARG A 105 0.62 -14.83 -6.17
C ARG A 105 0.69 -13.54 -6.96
N VAL A 106 1.76 -12.78 -6.75
CA VAL A 106 2.00 -11.50 -7.46
C VAL A 106 1.99 -11.70 -8.98
N ASP A 107 2.60 -12.78 -9.48
CA ASP A 107 2.67 -13.08 -10.92
C ASP A 107 1.30 -13.38 -11.54
N GLU A 108 0.35 -13.84 -10.72
CA GLU A 108 -1.03 -14.04 -11.17
C GLU A 108 -1.79 -12.72 -11.23
N LEU A 109 -1.59 -11.85 -10.23
CA LEU A 109 -2.20 -10.53 -10.20
C LEU A 109 -1.65 -9.62 -11.30
N LEU A 110 -0.36 -9.73 -11.63
CA LEU A 110 0.28 -9.04 -12.77
C LEU A 110 -0.38 -9.40 -14.10
N ARG A 111 -0.87 -10.63 -14.25
CA ARG A 111 -1.58 -11.11 -15.45
C ARG A 111 -3.07 -10.74 -15.46
N SER A 112 -3.59 -10.12 -14.40
CA SER A 112 -4.98 -9.63 -14.42
C SER A 112 -5.15 -8.52 -15.46
N GLY A 113 -6.29 -8.49 -16.14
CA GLY A 113 -6.54 -7.52 -17.21
C GLY A 113 -6.41 -6.07 -16.72
N LEU A 114 -6.83 -5.76 -15.49
CA LEU A 114 -6.62 -4.43 -14.91
C LEU A 114 -5.13 -4.10 -14.71
N ALA A 115 -4.32 -5.03 -14.19
CA ALA A 115 -2.88 -4.80 -14.01
C ALA A 115 -2.16 -4.63 -15.36
N VAL A 116 -2.53 -5.42 -16.37
CA VAL A 116 -2.01 -5.31 -17.73
C VAL A 116 -2.39 -3.97 -18.36
N ARG A 117 -3.68 -3.58 -18.30
CA ARG A 117 -4.15 -2.28 -18.82
C ARG A 117 -3.48 -1.10 -18.13
N ALA A 118 -3.30 -1.17 -16.81
CA ALA A 118 -2.65 -0.14 -16.02
C ALA A 118 -1.11 -0.16 -16.13
N ARG A 119 -0.52 -1.20 -16.76
CA ARG A 119 0.93 -1.41 -16.84
C ARG A 119 1.59 -1.35 -15.46
N LEU A 120 1.03 -2.12 -14.52
CA LEU A 120 1.58 -2.22 -13.17
C LEU A 120 2.87 -3.04 -13.17
N THR A 121 3.84 -2.58 -12.40
CA THR A 121 5.07 -3.35 -12.11
C THR A 121 4.85 -4.33 -10.96
N ARG A 122 5.81 -5.23 -10.74
CA ARG A 122 5.78 -6.20 -9.63
C ARG A 122 5.65 -5.48 -8.28
N GLU A 123 6.44 -4.44 -8.09
CA GLU A 123 6.51 -3.63 -6.87
C GLU A 123 5.18 -2.92 -6.61
N GLU A 124 4.56 -2.39 -7.65
CA GLU A 124 3.25 -1.75 -7.57
C GLU A 124 2.15 -2.74 -7.17
N VAL A 125 2.17 -3.97 -7.72
CA VAL A 125 1.25 -5.03 -7.29
C VAL A 125 1.49 -5.42 -5.84
N ILE A 126 2.75 -5.61 -5.42
CA ILE A 126 3.11 -5.91 -4.03
C ILE A 126 2.58 -4.82 -3.09
N ALA A 127 2.84 -3.55 -3.40
CA ALA A 127 2.42 -2.42 -2.58
C ALA A 127 0.89 -2.36 -2.43
N VAL A 128 0.14 -2.60 -3.51
CA VAL A 128 -1.33 -2.64 -3.44
C VAL A 128 -1.83 -3.84 -2.63
N VAL A 129 -1.23 -5.02 -2.79
CA VAL A 129 -1.63 -6.21 -2.02
C VAL A 129 -1.34 -6.02 -0.53
N LEU A 130 -0.16 -5.52 -0.17
CA LEU A 130 0.20 -5.18 1.21
C LEU A 130 -0.82 -4.21 1.82
N TYR A 131 -1.10 -3.10 1.13
CA TYR A 131 -2.08 -2.12 1.60
C TYR A 131 -3.50 -2.72 1.67
N SER A 132 -3.92 -3.56 0.73
CA SER A 132 -5.25 -4.19 0.80
C SER A 132 -5.37 -5.24 1.92
N GLY A 133 -4.22 -5.70 2.43
CA GLY A 133 -4.08 -6.55 3.60
C GLY A 133 -3.88 -5.75 4.89
N PRO A 134 -3.41 -6.39 5.97
CA PRO A 134 -3.17 -5.80 7.29
C PRO A 134 -2.33 -4.53 7.30
N MET A 135 -1.35 -4.40 6.40
CA MET A 135 -0.44 -3.26 6.39
C MET A 135 -1.13 -1.90 6.17
N PHE A 136 -2.40 -1.88 5.72
CA PHE A 136 -3.21 -0.65 5.73
C PHE A 136 -3.19 0.06 7.08
N ALA A 137 -3.17 -0.68 8.20
CA ALA A 137 -3.21 -0.11 9.54
C ALA A 137 -1.93 0.69 9.86
N VAL A 138 -0.77 0.18 9.42
CA VAL A 138 0.52 0.86 9.60
C VAL A 138 0.66 2.00 8.61
N TYR A 139 0.34 1.78 7.33
CA TYR A 139 0.46 2.82 6.31
C TYR A 139 -0.50 3.99 6.55
N ASP A 140 -1.76 3.73 6.90
CA ASP A 140 -2.69 4.80 7.27
C ASP A 140 -2.21 5.53 8.52
N ALA A 141 -1.60 4.84 9.49
CA ALA A 141 -1.05 5.49 10.67
C ALA A 141 0.12 6.42 10.35
N VAL A 142 1.01 6.01 9.46
CA VAL A 142 2.11 6.85 8.94
C VAL A 142 1.57 8.03 8.14
N LEU A 143 0.60 7.80 7.25
CA LEU A 143 0.02 8.84 6.40
C LEU A 143 -0.83 9.86 7.18
N ARG A 144 -1.51 9.43 8.24
CA ARG A 144 -2.39 10.28 9.08
C ARG A 144 -1.70 10.82 10.33
N CYS A 145 -0.48 10.36 10.61
CA CYS A 145 0.18 10.56 11.90
C CYS A 145 -0.70 10.10 13.09
N PHE A 146 -1.57 9.09 12.88
CA PHE A 146 -2.57 8.65 13.85
C PHE A 146 -2.96 7.17 13.66
N PRO A 147 -3.09 6.36 14.73
CA PRO A 147 -2.95 6.75 16.13
C PRO A 147 -1.49 7.00 16.52
N ALA A 148 -1.27 8.00 17.38
CA ALA A 148 0.06 8.52 17.70
C ALA A 148 1.03 7.43 18.18
N HIS A 149 0.56 6.48 19.00
CA HIS A 149 1.40 5.38 19.50
C HIS A 149 1.93 4.44 18.40
N VAL A 150 1.18 4.26 17.30
CA VAL A 150 1.65 3.49 16.13
C VAL A 150 2.62 4.34 15.32
N TYR A 151 2.24 5.58 15.01
CA TYR A 151 3.06 6.48 14.21
C TYR A 151 4.44 6.74 14.84
N GLU A 152 4.47 7.13 16.11
CA GLU A 152 5.72 7.46 16.81
C GLU A 152 6.64 6.25 16.94
N ALA A 153 6.10 5.03 17.07
CA ALA A 153 6.92 3.82 17.10
C ALA A 153 7.74 3.62 15.81
N PHE A 154 7.14 3.89 14.65
CA PHE A 154 7.84 3.77 13.35
C PHE A 154 8.70 4.99 13.04
N LYS A 155 8.28 6.18 13.48
CA LYS A 155 9.03 7.42 13.36
C LYS A 155 10.33 7.40 14.16
N LEU A 156 10.28 6.97 15.43
CA LEU A 156 11.47 6.84 16.29
C LEU A 156 12.48 5.85 15.70
N GLY A 157 12.00 4.80 15.04
CA GLY A 157 12.83 3.85 14.31
C GLY A 157 13.33 4.33 12.94
N GLY A 158 12.93 5.53 12.50
CA GLY A 158 13.27 6.06 11.19
C GLY A 158 12.75 5.22 10.02
N ASN A 159 11.59 4.57 10.16
CA ASN A 159 11.02 3.68 9.14
C ASN A 159 9.57 4.05 8.81
N LEU A 160 9.39 5.09 8.00
CA LEU A 160 8.08 5.59 7.57
C LEU A 160 7.66 5.04 6.19
N PHE A 161 8.27 3.94 5.75
CA PHE A 161 7.96 3.25 4.49
C PHE A 161 7.94 4.17 3.23
N PRO A 162 8.89 5.11 3.06
CA PRO A 162 8.85 6.11 1.98
C PRO A 162 8.76 5.51 0.59
N THR A 163 9.50 4.44 0.33
CA THR A 163 9.54 3.79 -0.98
C THR A 163 8.24 3.06 -1.25
N THR A 164 7.76 2.28 -0.28
CA THR A 164 6.50 1.54 -0.40
C THR A 164 5.31 2.47 -0.61
N VAL A 165 5.23 3.57 0.15
CA VAL A 165 4.13 4.54 0.00
C VAL A 165 4.20 5.24 -1.37
N ALA A 166 5.41 5.57 -1.86
CA ALA A 166 5.56 6.17 -3.18
C ALA A 166 5.16 5.21 -4.32
N VAL A 167 5.56 3.94 -4.22
CA VAL A 167 5.20 2.89 -5.18
C VAL A 167 3.69 2.63 -5.15
N LEU A 168 3.08 2.58 -3.95
CA LEU A 168 1.64 2.47 -3.80
C LEU A 168 0.92 3.64 -4.48
N ALA A 169 1.36 4.88 -4.23
CA ALA A 169 0.79 6.05 -4.88
C ALA A 169 0.90 5.96 -6.40
N SER A 170 2.03 5.51 -6.95
CA SER A 170 2.20 5.26 -8.38
C SER A 170 1.15 4.26 -8.92
N ALA A 171 1.01 3.12 -8.24
CA ALA A 171 0.07 2.07 -8.61
C ALA A 171 -1.38 2.58 -8.66
N LEU A 172 -1.80 3.31 -7.63
CA LEU A 172 -3.16 3.85 -7.52
C LEU A 172 -3.48 4.83 -8.66
N HIS A 173 -2.53 5.69 -9.04
CA HIS A 173 -2.71 6.61 -10.17
C HIS A 173 -2.81 5.87 -11.50
N LYS A 174 -2.00 4.82 -11.72
CA LYS A 174 -2.07 3.99 -12.92
C LYS A 174 -3.41 3.26 -13.02
N VAL A 175 -3.88 2.66 -11.92
CA VAL A 175 -5.19 1.98 -11.85
C VAL A 175 -6.33 2.96 -12.12
N ALA A 176 -6.32 4.14 -11.50
CA ALA A 176 -7.36 5.16 -11.72
C ALA A 176 -7.49 5.55 -13.21
N ARG A 177 -6.35 5.78 -13.88
CA ARG A 177 -6.31 6.11 -15.31
C ARG A 177 -6.75 4.96 -16.20
N ALA A 178 -6.46 3.72 -15.82
CA ALA A 178 -6.91 2.54 -16.56
C ALA A 178 -8.40 2.27 -16.36
N ALA A 179 -8.95 2.55 -15.18
CA ALA A 179 -10.35 2.41 -14.86
C ALA A 179 -11.21 3.48 -15.55
N SER A 180 -10.73 4.72 -15.68
CA SER A 180 -11.45 5.78 -16.41
C SER A 180 -11.49 5.57 -17.94
N ARG A 181 -10.84 4.53 -18.45
CA ARG A 181 -10.75 4.19 -19.88
C ARG A 181 -11.61 3.00 -20.28
N THR A 182 -12.42 2.44 -19.37
CA THR A 182 -13.41 1.43 -19.75
C THR A 182 -14.54 2.10 -20.53
N PRO A 183 -14.85 1.65 -21.77
CA PRO A 183 -16.08 2.05 -22.44
C PRO A 183 -17.27 1.64 -21.57
N HIS A 184 -18.26 2.52 -21.46
CA HIS A 184 -19.56 2.15 -20.91
C HIS A 184 -20.09 0.96 -21.72
N PRO A 185 -20.61 -0.13 -21.11
CA PRO A 185 -21.36 -1.11 -21.88
C PRO A 185 -22.53 -0.39 -22.54
N ALA A 186 -22.61 -0.52 -23.86
CA ALA A 186 -23.72 -0.04 -24.69
C ALA A 186 -24.98 -0.87 -24.41
#